data_AF-E9GJU6-F1
#
_entry.id   AF-E9GJU6-F1
#
_cell.length_a   1.000
_cell.length_b   1.000
_cell.length_c   1.000
_cell.angle_alpha   90.00
_cell.angle_beta   90.00
_cell.angle_gamma   90.00
#
_symmetry.space_group_name_H-M   'P 1'
#
loop_
_entity.id
_entity.type
_entity.pdbx_description
1 polymer ?
#
loop_
_entity_poly.entity_id
_entity_poly.type
_entity_poly.pdbx_seq_one_letter_code
_entity_poly.pdbx_strand_id
1 'polypeptide(L)'
;MSTSKFEKLSTEAFEFYLTTNVPYLEELPTCLEFYRNHVAQNRPVIIRNAFNSWPALSKWNIEYLRQSYGTKDVTVTVTPNGYADAATNGHFVLPLEKVMPMNQFLKSLEKPVVNRVHYIQKQNSNLTEEFPELIADSADEIEWASTLFGTKPDAVNFWMGDERAITSMHKDPYENMYCVVSGYKDFILHPPTDQPWIPYANHPKASYQEIDGDLKIVPDDDGTIPWIDIDPLKPDLTKYPKYKNARQIRCRVEKGEMLYLPSLWFHHVRQSHGCIAVNYWYDMQYDIKYNYFEFVKDLVNCDA
;
A
#
# COMPACT_ATOMS: atom_id res chain seq x y z
N MET A 1 -26.30 2.13 17.19
CA MET A 1 -25.48 1.45 18.23
C MET A 1 -24.76 2.52 19.07
N SER A 2 -24.56 2.32 20.38
CA SER A 2 -23.85 3.32 21.19
C SER A 2 -22.36 3.31 20.87
N THR A 3 -21.73 4.49 20.81
CA THR A 3 -20.26 4.67 20.62
C THR A 3 -19.44 3.76 21.54
N SER A 4 -19.94 3.49 22.76
CA SER A 4 -19.32 2.58 23.73
C SER A 4 -19.11 1.14 23.24
N LYS A 5 -19.93 0.63 22.32
CA LYS A 5 -19.76 -0.74 21.77
C LYS A 5 -18.59 -0.80 20.80
N PHE A 6 -18.43 0.21 19.95
CA PHE A 6 -17.29 0.29 19.06
C PHE A 6 -15.99 0.57 19.83
N GLU A 7 -16.05 1.38 20.91
CA GLU A 7 -14.89 1.63 21.79
C GLU A 7 -14.43 0.33 22.44
N LYS A 8 -15.39 -0.47 22.90
CA LYS A 8 -15.11 -1.80 23.44
C LYS A 8 -14.50 -2.73 22.38
N LEU A 9 -15.05 -2.80 21.18
CA LEU A 9 -14.51 -3.63 20.09
C LEU A 9 -13.03 -3.29 19.78
N SER A 10 -12.72 -2.01 19.56
CA SER A 10 -11.35 -1.58 19.24
C SER A 10 -10.42 -1.80 20.44
N THR A 11 -10.86 -1.50 21.66
CA THR A 11 -10.06 -1.72 22.88
C THR A 11 -9.75 -3.21 23.08
N GLU A 12 -10.76 -4.08 23.00
CA GLU A 12 -10.60 -5.52 23.16
C GLU A 12 -9.69 -6.11 22.08
N ALA A 13 -9.76 -5.65 20.83
CA ALA A 13 -8.85 -6.12 19.77
C ALA A 13 -7.36 -5.91 20.14
N PHE A 14 -7.03 -4.74 20.69
CA PHE A 14 -5.68 -4.41 21.14
C PHE A 14 -5.27 -5.06 22.46
N GLU A 15 -6.22 -5.38 23.34
CA GLU A 15 -5.91 -6.07 24.59
C GLU A 15 -5.76 -7.58 24.41
N PHE A 16 -6.52 -8.18 23.48
CA PHE A 16 -6.52 -9.63 23.29
C PHE A 16 -5.46 -10.15 22.33
N TYR A 17 -5.26 -9.52 21.17
CA TYR A 17 -4.41 -10.13 20.13
C TYR A 17 -3.57 -9.18 19.28
N LEU A 18 -3.91 -7.89 19.18
CA LEU A 18 -3.08 -6.93 18.46
C LEU A 18 -1.97 -6.38 19.36
N THR A 19 -0.85 -6.03 18.76
CA THR A 19 0.30 -5.44 19.44
C THR A 19 0.46 -3.98 19.01
N THR A 20 1.04 -3.14 19.89
CA THR A 20 1.29 -1.73 19.58
C THR A 20 2.41 -1.53 18.56
N ASN A 21 3.20 -2.57 18.29
CA ASN A 21 4.26 -2.60 17.29
C ASN A 21 4.10 -3.83 16.41
N VAL A 22 4.57 -3.75 15.17
CA VAL A 22 4.64 -4.91 14.27
C VAL A 22 5.81 -5.80 14.71
N PRO A 23 5.58 -7.10 15.01
CA PRO A 23 6.65 -8.01 15.40
C PRO A 23 7.59 -8.34 14.24
N TYR A 24 8.77 -8.85 14.59
CA TYR A 24 9.77 -9.34 13.65
C TYR A 24 9.92 -10.85 13.76
N LEU A 25 10.13 -11.52 12.62
CA LEU A 25 10.63 -12.89 12.53
C LEU A 25 12.04 -12.83 11.91
N GLU A 26 13.02 -13.43 12.58
CA GLU A 26 14.39 -13.48 12.09
C GLU A 26 14.59 -14.55 11.00
N GLU A 27 13.69 -15.54 10.96
CA GLU A 27 13.70 -16.66 10.02
C GLU A 27 12.27 -16.94 9.55
N LEU A 28 12.15 -17.58 8.38
CA LEU A 28 10.88 -18.03 7.84
C LEU A 28 10.30 -19.17 8.70
N PRO A 29 9.12 -19.01 9.31
CA PRO A 29 8.46 -20.11 10.00
C PRO A 29 7.88 -21.11 9.00
N THR A 30 7.42 -22.27 9.48
CA THR A 30 6.68 -23.19 8.62
C THR A 30 5.36 -22.56 8.16
N CYS A 31 4.81 -23.00 7.02
CA CYS A 31 3.51 -22.51 6.52
C CYS A 31 2.40 -22.67 7.57
N LEU A 32 2.39 -23.78 8.32
CA LEU A 32 1.42 -24.04 9.37
C LEU A 32 1.53 -23.02 10.53
N GLU A 33 2.76 -22.73 10.97
CA GLU A 33 3.00 -21.73 12.01
C GLU A 33 2.64 -20.33 11.54
N PHE A 34 3.01 -19.97 10.30
CA PHE A 34 2.68 -18.68 9.73
C PHE A 34 1.16 -18.50 9.63
N TYR A 35 0.45 -19.50 9.11
CA TYR A 35 -1.00 -19.47 9.00
C TYR A 35 -1.64 -19.29 10.38
N ARG A 36 -1.26 -20.11 11.35
CA ARG A 36 -1.83 -20.09 12.71
C ARG A 36 -1.57 -18.77 13.44
N ASN A 37 -0.35 -18.24 13.34
CA ASN A 37 0.10 -17.12 14.16
C ASN A 37 -0.18 -15.75 13.52
N HIS A 38 -0.28 -15.69 12.18
CA HIS A 38 -0.42 -14.44 11.44
C HIS A 38 -1.68 -14.39 10.58
N VAL A 39 -1.87 -15.32 9.63
CA VAL A 39 -2.98 -15.26 8.67
C VAL A 39 -4.35 -15.46 9.34
N ALA A 40 -4.49 -16.51 10.13
CA ALA A 40 -5.72 -16.83 10.85
C ALA A 40 -6.06 -15.75 11.90
N GLN A 41 -5.04 -15.15 12.52
CA GLN A 41 -5.21 -14.05 13.49
C GLN A 41 -5.30 -12.67 12.84
N ASN A 42 -5.11 -12.56 11.51
CA ASN A 42 -5.06 -11.31 10.76
C ASN A 42 -4.06 -10.29 11.38
N ARG A 43 -2.81 -10.74 11.62
CA ARG A 43 -1.77 -9.95 12.28
C ARG A 43 -0.59 -9.66 11.36
N PRO A 44 -0.17 -8.39 11.20
CA PRO A 44 0.99 -8.05 10.41
C PRO A 44 2.27 -8.54 11.09
N VAL A 45 3.29 -8.81 10.28
CA VAL A 45 4.63 -9.18 10.76
C VAL A 45 5.68 -8.81 9.73
N ILE A 46 6.85 -8.38 10.20
CA ILE A 46 8.02 -8.19 9.35
C ILE A 46 8.89 -9.44 9.43
N ILE A 47 9.25 -9.99 8.28
CA ILE A 47 10.07 -11.19 8.12
C ILE A 47 11.41 -10.74 7.57
N ARG A 48 12.46 -10.94 8.35
CA ARG A 48 13.84 -10.78 7.91
C ARG A 48 14.29 -12.04 7.19
N ASN A 49 15.27 -11.88 6.32
CA ASN A 49 15.90 -12.99 5.61
C ASN A 49 14.95 -13.80 4.70
N ALA A 50 13.78 -13.27 4.36
CA ALA A 50 12.75 -14.00 3.63
C ALA A 50 13.05 -14.18 2.12
N PHE A 51 13.89 -13.33 1.55
CA PHE A 51 14.23 -13.33 0.11
C PHE A 51 15.70 -12.95 -0.15
N ASN A 52 16.60 -13.29 0.80
CA ASN A 52 18.03 -12.95 0.70
C ASN A 52 18.75 -13.57 -0.51
N SER A 53 18.17 -14.62 -1.10
CA SER A 53 18.70 -15.26 -2.30
C SER A 53 18.49 -14.44 -3.57
N TRP A 54 17.64 -13.41 -3.54
CA TRP A 54 17.34 -12.59 -4.72
C TRP A 54 18.55 -11.78 -5.19
N PRO A 55 19.00 -11.94 -6.44
CA PRO A 55 20.04 -11.10 -7.02
C PRO A 55 19.72 -9.60 -6.95
N ALA A 56 18.42 -9.25 -7.01
CA ALA A 56 17.90 -7.88 -6.93
C ALA A 56 18.45 -7.09 -5.74
N LEU A 57 18.64 -7.72 -4.56
CA LEU A 57 19.16 -7.06 -3.36
C LEU A 57 20.57 -6.48 -3.54
N SER A 58 21.34 -7.03 -4.47
CA SER A 58 22.69 -6.54 -4.80
C SER A 58 22.74 -5.72 -6.10
N LYS A 59 21.85 -6.04 -7.06
CA LYS A 59 21.86 -5.43 -8.39
C LYS A 59 21.03 -4.15 -8.48
N TRP A 60 19.81 -4.15 -7.94
CA TRP A 60 18.82 -3.12 -8.25
C TRP A 60 19.16 -1.80 -7.55
N ASN A 61 19.55 -0.84 -8.36
CA ASN A 61 19.75 0.55 -8.01
C ASN A 61 19.55 1.41 -9.27
N ILE A 62 19.57 2.74 -9.11
CA ILE A 62 19.37 3.68 -10.23
C ILE A 62 20.33 3.41 -11.38
N GLU A 63 21.61 3.14 -11.10
CA GLU A 63 22.62 2.94 -12.14
C GLU A 63 22.38 1.65 -12.92
N TYR A 64 22.07 0.56 -12.22
CA TYR A 64 21.71 -0.71 -12.86
C TYR A 64 20.48 -0.56 -13.76
N LEU A 65 19.40 0.05 -13.25
CA LEU A 65 18.17 0.25 -14.05
C LEU A 65 18.42 1.16 -15.26
N ARG A 66 19.27 2.18 -15.10
CA ARG A 66 19.71 3.09 -16.18
C ARG A 66 20.49 2.36 -17.26
N GLN A 67 21.46 1.54 -16.88
CA GLN A 67 22.31 0.80 -17.82
C GLN A 67 21.57 -0.32 -18.54
N SER A 68 20.77 -1.10 -17.80
CA SER A 68 20.10 -2.30 -18.33
C SER A 68 18.79 -1.98 -19.03
N TYR A 69 18.05 -0.96 -18.57
CA TYR A 69 16.66 -0.71 -19.01
C TYR A 69 16.40 0.76 -19.36
N GLY A 70 17.43 1.59 -19.52
CA GLY A 70 17.27 3.03 -19.67
C GLY A 70 16.39 3.49 -20.85
N THR A 71 16.34 2.73 -21.96
CA THR A 71 15.49 3.03 -23.13
C THR A 71 14.13 2.36 -23.09
N LYS A 72 13.85 1.54 -22.07
CA LYS A 72 12.58 0.84 -21.92
C LYS A 72 11.49 1.82 -21.48
N ASP A 73 10.36 1.78 -22.16
CA ASP A 73 9.19 2.56 -21.78
C ASP A 73 8.53 1.96 -20.54
N VAL A 74 8.16 2.82 -19.59
CA VAL A 74 7.55 2.45 -18.31
C VAL A 74 6.35 3.34 -18.02
N THR A 75 5.32 2.76 -17.40
CA THR A 75 4.16 3.53 -16.93
C THR A 75 4.48 4.21 -15.60
N VAL A 76 4.43 5.55 -15.59
CA VAL A 76 4.72 6.39 -14.43
C VAL A 76 3.52 7.26 -14.14
N THR A 77 3.12 7.32 -12.88
CA THR A 77 2.11 8.26 -12.40
C THR A 77 2.77 9.59 -12.02
N VAL A 78 2.07 10.70 -12.29
CA VAL A 78 2.53 12.05 -11.97
C VAL A 78 1.45 12.79 -11.19
N THR A 79 1.82 13.33 -10.04
CA THR A 79 0.95 14.16 -9.19
C THR A 79 1.64 15.46 -8.80
N PRO A 80 0.88 16.52 -8.50
CA PRO A 80 1.49 17.78 -8.06
C PRO A 80 2.02 17.72 -6.63
N ASN A 81 1.38 16.96 -5.76
CA ASN A 81 1.62 16.95 -4.32
C ASN A 81 2.12 15.60 -3.79
N GLY A 82 2.24 14.58 -4.65
CA GLY A 82 2.66 13.24 -4.27
C GLY A 82 1.52 12.28 -3.92
N TYR A 83 0.28 12.77 -3.80
CA TYR A 83 -0.87 11.93 -3.44
C TYR A 83 -1.61 11.50 -4.71
N ALA A 84 -1.38 10.26 -5.11
CA ALA A 84 -2.22 9.56 -6.08
C ALA A 84 -3.40 8.89 -5.35
N ASP A 85 -4.53 8.72 -6.05
CA ASP A 85 -5.68 7.96 -5.54
C ASP A 85 -6.12 8.47 -4.16
N ALA A 86 -6.41 9.77 -4.08
CA ALA A 86 -6.62 10.46 -2.82
C ALA A 86 -7.72 11.52 -2.89
N ALA A 87 -8.38 11.75 -1.75
CA ALA A 87 -9.30 12.86 -1.58
C ALA A 87 -8.52 14.19 -1.63
N THR A 88 -8.71 14.98 -2.70
CA THR A 88 -8.06 16.27 -2.92
C THR A 88 -9.09 17.29 -3.41
N ASN A 89 -9.18 18.45 -2.75
CA ASN A 89 -10.11 19.53 -3.11
C ASN A 89 -11.56 19.06 -3.34
N GLY A 90 -12.03 18.15 -2.48
CA GLY A 90 -13.40 17.60 -2.53
C GLY A 90 -13.63 16.47 -3.53
N HIS A 91 -12.64 16.08 -4.32
CA HIS A 91 -12.72 15.01 -5.32
C HIS A 91 -11.82 13.83 -4.94
N PHE A 92 -12.13 12.64 -5.42
CA PHE A 92 -11.18 11.54 -5.44
C PHE A 92 -10.39 11.66 -6.74
N VAL A 93 -9.11 12.02 -6.64
CA VAL A 93 -8.29 12.40 -7.80
C VAL A 93 -7.31 11.29 -8.17
N LEU A 94 -7.50 10.73 -9.37
CA LEU A 94 -6.56 9.81 -10.01
C LEU A 94 -5.31 10.56 -10.50
N PRO A 95 -4.12 9.94 -10.45
CA PRO A 95 -2.92 10.57 -10.97
C PRO A 95 -2.94 10.71 -12.50
N LEU A 96 -2.05 11.55 -13.04
CA LEU A 96 -1.78 11.55 -14.48
C LEU A 96 -0.88 10.37 -14.82
N GLU A 97 -1.35 9.44 -15.64
CA GLU A 97 -0.51 8.35 -16.15
C GLU A 97 0.27 8.79 -17.40
N LYS A 98 1.57 8.47 -17.43
CA LYS A 98 2.46 8.73 -18.56
C LYS A 98 3.35 7.54 -18.84
N VAL A 99 3.44 7.16 -20.11
CA VAL A 99 4.49 6.27 -20.58
C VAL A 99 5.72 7.10 -20.92
N MET A 100 6.87 6.75 -20.36
CA MET A 100 8.15 7.42 -20.66
C MET A 100 9.33 6.45 -20.56
N PRO A 101 10.48 6.74 -21.21
CA PRO A 101 11.68 5.94 -21.04
C PRO A 101 12.15 5.94 -19.58
N MET A 102 12.61 4.78 -19.08
CA MET A 102 13.16 4.62 -17.72
C MET A 102 14.23 5.67 -17.43
N ASN A 103 15.10 6.02 -18.39
CA ASN A 103 16.11 7.06 -18.20
C ASN A 103 15.52 8.43 -17.87
N GLN A 104 14.37 8.77 -18.44
CA GLN A 104 13.67 10.02 -18.16
C GLN A 104 13.06 9.99 -16.76
N PHE A 105 12.45 8.87 -16.36
CA PHE A 105 11.96 8.67 -15.01
C PHE A 105 13.08 8.76 -13.97
N LEU A 106 14.18 8.01 -14.14
CA LEU A 106 15.32 8.06 -13.22
C LEU A 106 15.93 9.46 -13.13
N LYS A 107 16.00 10.19 -14.25
CA LYS A 107 16.43 11.59 -14.27
C LYS A 107 15.47 12.51 -13.50
N SER A 108 14.17 12.23 -13.48
CA SER A 108 13.20 13.03 -12.72
C SER A 108 13.33 12.79 -11.21
N LEU A 109 13.77 11.60 -10.78
CA LEU A 109 14.14 11.34 -9.39
C LEU A 109 15.44 12.05 -9.01
N GLU A 110 16.46 12.07 -9.86
CA GLU A 110 17.73 12.77 -9.59
C GLU A 110 17.59 14.29 -9.59
N LYS A 111 16.62 14.81 -10.35
CA LYS A 111 16.31 16.24 -10.46
C LYS A 111 14.82 16.49 -10.23
N PRO A 112 14.35 16.38 -8.97
CA PRO A 112 12.95 16.58 -8.63
C PRO A 112 12.49 17.98 -9.04
N VAL A 113 11.31 18.06 -9.65
CA VAL A 113 10.67 19.33 -10.02
C VAL A 113 9.54 19.61 -9.03
N VAL A 114 9.35 20.88 -8.69
CA VAL A 114 8.22 21.32 -7.86
C VAL A 114 6.91 21.03 -8.60
N ASN A 115 5.87 20.64 -7.88
CA ASN A 115 4.56 20.30 -8.44
C ASN A 115 4.57 19.13 -9.45
N ARG A 116 5.60 18.29 -9.42
CA ARG A 116 5.70 17.05 -10.21
C ARG A 116 6.42 15.98 -9.41
N VAL A 117 5.63 15.04 -8.91
CA VAL A 117 6.10 13.87 -8.17
C VAL A 117 5.84 12.65 -9.04
N HIS A 118 6.89 11.86 -9.31
CA HIS A 118 6.83 10.71 -10.20
C HIS A 118 6.88 9.42 -9.39
N TYR A 119 6.03 8.46 -9.74
CA TYR A 119 5.98 7.16 -9.06
C TYR A 119 5.54 6.05 -10.03
N ILE A 120 6.34 4.99 -10.15
CA ILE A 120 5.92 3.73 -10.76
C ILE A 120 5.11 2.97 -9.70
N GLN A 121 3.79 2.92 -9.88
CA GLN A 121 2.84 2.38 -8.91
C GLN A 121 1.67 1.62 -9.53
N LYS A 122 1.75 1.20 -10.79
CA LYS A 122 0.65 0.49 -11.45
C LYS A 122 0.47 -0.88 -10.79
N GLN A 123 -0.67 -1.10 -10.14
CA GLN A 123 -0.98 -2.28 -9.31
C GLN A 123 -1.66 -3.42 -10.09
N ASN A 124 -1.44 -3.53 -11.41
CA ASN A 124 -2.01 -4.57 -12.28
C ASN A 124 -0.88 -5.45 -12.83
N SER A 125 -0.13 -6.12 -11.95
CA SER A 125 0.93 -7.05 -12.34
C SER A 125 2.05 -6.39 -13.16
N ASN A 126 2.37 -5.12 -12.90
CA ASN A 126 3.33 -4.40 -13.74
C ASN A 126 4.74 -5.03 -13.71
N LEU A 127 5.13 -5.80 -12.68
CA LEU A 127 6.39 -6.54 -12.72
C LEU A 127 6.38 -7.59 -13.83
N THR A 128 5.32 -8.39 -13.94
CA THR A 128 5.26 -9.49 -14.92
C THR A 128 4.89 -9.00 -16.31
N GLU A 129 4.12 -7.92 -16.41
CA GLU A 129 3.69 -7.34 -17.70
C GLU A 129 4.69 -6.34 -18.28
N GLU A 130 5.15 -5.38 -17.47
CA GLU A 130 6.03 -4.30 -17.93
C GLU A 130 7.51 -4.62 -17.68
N PHE A 131 7.86 -5.45 -16.70
CA PHE A 131 9.26 -5.73 -16.33
C PHE A 131 9.62 -7.24 -16.28
N PRO A 132 9.20 -8.09 -17.23
CA PRO A 132 9.42 -9.54 -17.15
C PRO A 132 10.90 -9.93 -17.02
N GLU A 133 11.83 -9.09 -17.50
CA GLU A 133 13.27 -9.32 -17.39
C GLU A 133 13.79 -9.20 -15.96
N LEU A 134 13.10 -8.42 -15.11
CA LEU A 134 13.44 -8.27 -13.69
C LEU A 134 13.03 -9.49 -12.85
N ILE A 135 12.16 -10.37 -13.37
CA ILE A 135 11.78 -11.61 -12.68
C ILE A 135 13.00 -12.48 -12.39
N ALA A 136 13.98 -12.52 -13.32
CA ALA A 136 15.19 -13.32 -13.15
C ALA A 136 16.07 -12.89 -11.95
N ASP A 137 15.92 -11.65 -11.48
CA ASP A 137 16.61 -11.13 -10.30
C ASP A 137 15.74 -11.14 -9.03
N SER A 138 14.45 -11.44 -9.17
CA SER A 138 13.45 -11.47 -8.12
C SER A 138 12.68 -12.79 -8.19
N ALA A 139 11.35 -12.74 -8.28
CA ALA A 139 10.52 -13.90 -8.59
C ALA A 139 9.13 -13.43 -9.07
N ASP A 140 8.46 -14.24 -9.89
CA ASP A 140 7.05 -14.10 -10.25
C ASP A 140 6.10 -14.71 -9.20
N GLU A 141 6.65 -15.38 -8.20
CA GLU A 141 5.96 -15.81 -6.99
C GLU A 141 6.90 -15.95 -5.79
N ILE A 142 6.34 -16.01 -4.58
CA ILE A 142 7.06 -16.50 -3.39
C ILE A 142 6.57 -17.92 -3.11
N GLU A 143 7.38 -18.94 -3.42
CA GLU A 143 6.96 -20.36 -3.38
C GLU A 143 6.31 -20.78 -2.04
N TRP A 144 6.89 -20.35 -0.92
CA TRP A 144 6.36 -20.68 0.41
C TRP A 144 5.05 -19.95 0.69
N ALA A 145 4.87 -18.73 0.19
CA ALA A 145 3.61 -17.98 0.33
C ALA A 145 2.52 -18.59 -0.58
N SER A 146 2.87 -19.01 -1.79
CA SER A 146 1.95 -19.74 -2.66
C SER A 146 1.52 -21.07 -2.04
N THR A 147 2.43 -21.77 -1.35
CA THR A 147 2.13 -22.99 -0.58
C THR A 147 1.22 -22.70 0.62
N LEU A 148 1.51 -21.62 1.35
CA LEU A 148 0.72 -21.14 2.49
C LEU A 148 -0.72 -20.82 2.10
N PHE A 149 -0.93 -20.09 1.00
CA PHE A 149 -2.26 -19.65 0.55
C PHE A 149 -2.97 -20.67 -0.35
N GLY A 150 -2.23 -21.67 -0.86
CA GLY A 150 -2.77 -22.69 -1.76
C GLY A 150 -3.08 -22.18 -3.17
N THR A 151 -2.56 -21.00 -3.54
CA THR A 151 -2.76 -20.36 -4.85
C THR A 151 -1.52 -19.55 -5.25
N LYS A 152 -1.40 -19.23 -6.53
CA LYS A 152 -0.41 -18.26 -7.03
C LYS A 152 -0.88 -16.83 -6.73
N PRO A 153 0.01 -15.83 -6.72
CA PRO A 153 -0.42 -14.44 -6.60
C PRO A 153 -1.26 -14.02 -7.80
N ASP A 154 -2.33 -13.25 -7.55
CA ASP A 154 -3.16 -12.62 -8.59
C ASP A 154 -2.39 -11.49 -9.28
N ALA A 155 -1.54 -10.79 -8.53
CA ALA A 155 -0.69 -9.74 -9.05
C ALA A 155 0.68 -9.69 -8.39
N VAL A 156 1.68 -9.30 -9.19
CA VAL A 156 3.04 -9.00 -8.73
C VAL A 156 3.44 -7.62 -9.23
N ASN A 157 3.63 -6.70 -8.30
CA ASN A 157 3.84 -5.30 -8.64
C ASN A 157 5.25 -4.82 -8.29
N PHE A 158 5.84 -4.09 -9.22
CA PHE A 158 7.08 -3.33 -9.06
C PHE A 158 6.77 -1.89 -8.66
N TRP A 159 7.54 -1.40 -7.69
CA TRP A 159 7.39 -0.07 -7.13
C TRP A 159 8.72 0.68 -7.17
N MET A 160 8.72 1.90 -7.70
CA MET A 160 9.85 2.81 -7.59
C MET A 160 9.41 4.26 -7.69
N GLY A 161 9.82 5.12 -6.75
CA GLY A 161 9.31 6.49 -6.72
C GLY A 161 10.11 7.49 -5.89
N ASP A 162 9.66 8.73 -6.01
CA ASP A 162 10.12 9.88 -5.24
C ASP A 162 9.71 9.76 -3.76
N GLU A 163 10.51 10.27 -2.81
CA GLU A 163 10.14 10.28 -1.38
C GLU A 163 8.87 11.08 -1.07
N ARG A 164 8.53 12.02 -1.96
CA ARG A 164 7.32 12.85 -1.87
C ARG A 164 6.07 12.09 -2.30
N ALA A 165 6.19 10.97 -3.00
CA ALA A 165 5.02 10.16 -3.37
C ALA A 165 4.51 9.39 -2.15
N ILE A 166 3.20 9.52 -1.92
CA ILE A 166 2.51 9.02 -0.74
C ILE A 166 1.29 8.24 -1.22
N THR A 167 1.17 7.00 -0.77
CA THR A 167 -0.05 6.23 -0.95
C THR A 167 -1.00 6.59 0.20
N SER A 168 -2.15 7.18 -0.15
CA SER A 168 -3.16 7.60 0.83
C SER A 168 -3.72 6.40 1.61
N MET A 169 -4.35 6.65 2.76
CA MET A 169 -4.87 5.56 3.59
C MET A 169 -5.99 4.81 2.86
N HIS A 170 -5.85 3.50 2.71
CA HIS A 170 -6.83 2.62 2.07
C HIS A 170 -6.67 1.19 2.62
N LYS A 171 -7.48 0.24 2.14
CA LYS A 171 -7.39 -1.18 2.46
C LYS A 171 -7.57 -2.02 1.19
N ASP A 172 -6.95 -3.18 1.16
CA ASP A 172 -7.04 -4.13 0.05
C ASP A 172 -7.70 -5.45 0.47
N PRO A 173 -8.43 -6.12 -0.42
CA PRO A 173 -8.93 -7.48 -0.21
C PRO A 173 -7.85 -8.55 -0.50
N TYR A 174 -6.58 -8.25 -0.23
CA TYR A 174 -5.45 -9.11 -0.57
C TYR A 174 -4.58 -9.40 0.66
N GLU A 175 -4.09 -10.63 0.75
CA GLU A 175 -2.96 -10.97 1.60
C GLU A 175 -1.68 -10.50 0.90
N ASN A 176 -1.03 -9.47 1.44
CA ASN A 176 0.03 -8.74 0.75
C ASN A 176 1.41 -9.07 1.34
N MET A 177 2.28 -9.65 0.52
CA MET A 177 3.70 -9.87 0.85
C MET A 177 4.55 -8.76 0.22
N TYR A 178 4.93 -7.76 1.02
CA TYR A 178 5.60 -6.53 0.57
C TYR A 178 7.10 -6.57 0.83
N CYS A 179 7.91 -6.69 -0.22
CA CYS A 179 9.37 -6.88 -0.15
C CYS A 179 10.11 -5.59 -0.52
N VAL A 180 10.94 -5.06 0.37
CA VAL A 180 11.76 -3.88 0.06
C VAL A 180 13.14 -4.30 -0.44
N VAL A 181 13.46 -3.94 -1.68
CA VAL A 181 14.72 -4.33 -2.35
C VAL A 181 15.80 -3.27 -2.18
N SER A 182 15.42 -1.99 -2.16
CA SER A 182 16.33 -0.86 -1.95
C SER A 182 15.61 0.29 -1.25
N GLY A 183 16.29 0.97 -0.33
CA GLY A 183 15.69 2.02 0.50
C GLY A 183 14.85 1.46 1.64
N TYR A 184 13.80 2.19 2.02
CA TYR A 184 12.84 1.78 3.05
C TYR A 184 11.42 2.28 2.75
N LYS A 185 10.44 1.61 3.35
CA LYS A 185 9.02 2.00 3.34
C LYS A 185 8.52 2.22 4.77
N ASP A 186 7.85 3.34 5.01
CA ASP A 186 7.22 3.67 6.30
C ASP A 186 5.71 3.48 6.19
N PHE A 187 5.16 2.56 6.99
CA PHE A 187 3.73 2.26 7.02
C PHE A 187 3.09 2.83 8.30
N ILE A 188 1.90 3.41 8.12
CA ILE A 188 0.93 3.61 9.21
C ILE A 188 -0.19 2.61 8.97
N LEU A 189 -0.50 1.80 9.97
CA LEU A 189 -1.44 0.70 9.90
C LEU A 189 -2.58 0.90 10.91
N HIS A 190 -3.80 0.55 10.50
CA HIS A 190 -4.92 0.34 11.41
C HIS A 190 -5.55 -1.03 11.14
N PRO A 191 -5.93 -1.77 12.20
CA PRO A 191 -6.61 -3.04 12.04
C PRO A 191 -8.02 -2.85 11.44
N PRO A 192 -8.60 -3.88 10.82
CA PRO A 192 -9.98 -3.83 10.32
C PRO A 192 -11.02 -3.48 11.40
N THR A 193 -10.73 -3.78 12.67
CA THR A 193 -11.56 -3.46 13.84
C THR A 193 -11.64 -1.96 14.15
N ASP A 194 -10.76 -1.14 13.57
CA ASP A 194 -10.81 0.33 13.66
C ASP A 194 -11.74 0.97 12.61
N GLN A 195 -12.41 0.18 11.75
CA GLN A 195 -13.40 0.68 10.78
C GLN A 195 -14.39 1.72 11.36
N PRO A 196 -14.94 1.59 12.59
CA PRO A 196 -15.85 2.59 13.16
C PRO A 196 -15.24 3.99 13.37
N TRP A 197 -13.91 4.10 13.36
CA TRP A 197 -13.16 5.32 13.63
C TRP A 197 -12.55 5.93 12.38
N ILE A 198 -12.57 5.21 11.26
CA ILE A 198 -11.97 5.62 10.01
C ILE A 198 -13.04 6.29 9.14
N PRO A 199 -12.95 7.61 8.90
CA PRO A 199 -13.99 8.34 8.19
C PRO A 199 -13.93 8.07 6.69
N TYR A 200 -15.02 7.54 6.16
CA TYR A 200 -15.27 7.47 4.72
C TYR A 200 -16.17 8.63 4.28
N ALA A 201 -15.92 9.16 3.10
CA ALA A 201 -16.81 10.09 2.41
C ALA A 201 -16.90 9.73 0.92
N ASN A 202 -18.05 10.01 0.32
CA ASN A 202 -18.23 9.87 -1.13
C ASN A 202 -17.69 11.12 -1.82
N HIS A 203 -16.74 10.92 -2.72
CA HIS A 203 -16.13 11.99 -3.50
C HIS A 203 -16.42 11.80 -4.99
N PRO A 204 -16.82 12.87 -5.72
CA PRO A 204 -16.82 12.84 -7.17
C PRO A 204 -15.44 12.47 -7.72
N LYS A 205 -15.41 11.67 -8.77
CA LYS A 205 -14.16 11.29 -9.42
C LYS A 205 -13.57 12.47 -10.20
N ALA A 206 -12.24 12.51 -10.24
CA ALA A 206 -11.50 13.39 -11.12
C ALA A 206 -10.15 12.77 -11.45
N SER A 207 -9.47 13.32 -12.45
CA SER A 207 -8.11 12.95 -12.82
C SER A 207 -7.23 14.18 -12.95
N TYR A 208 -5.93 14.04 -12.66
CA TYR A 208 -4.97 15.06 -13.04
C TYR A 208 -4.72 15.02 -14.54
N GLN A 209 -4.84 16.16 -15.21
CA GLN A 209 -4.50 16.33 -16.62
C GLN A 209 -3.51 17.48 -16.80
N GLU A 210 -2.69 17.39 -17.85
CA GLU A 210 -1.73 18.43 -18.19
C GLU A 210 -2.38 19.49 -19.07
N ILE A 211 -2.56 20.70 -18.53
CA ILE A 211 -3.23 21.82 -19.19
C ILE A 211 -2.35 23.05 -19.02
N ASP A 212 -1.90 23.62 -20.14
CA ASP A 212 -0.97 24.77 -20.20
C ASP A 212 0.36 24.55 -19.45
N GLY A 213 0.80 23.29 -19.33
CA GLY A 213 2.02 22.92 -18.62
C GLY A 213 1.86 22.69 -17.12
N ASP A 214 0.65 22.87 -16.57
CA ASP A 214 0.31 22.60 -15.18
C ASP A 214 -0.55 21.34 -15.03
N LEU A 215 -0.44 20.66 -13.88
CA LEU A 215 -1.35 19.57 -13.51
C LEU A 215 -2.62 20.16 -12.89
N LYS A 216 -3.75 20.03 -13.58
CA LYS A 216 -5.06 20.50 -13.12
C LYS A 216 -6.00 19.33 -12.87
N ILE A 217 -6.84 19.45 -11.85
CA ILE A 217 -7.90 18.49 -11.56
C ILE A 217 -9.00 18.69 -12.60
N VAL A 218 -9.33 17.63 -13.33
CA VAL A 218 -10.43 17.59 -14.29
C VAL A 218 -11.46 16.58 -13.76
N PRO A 219 -12.67 17.02 -13.38
CA PRO A 219 -13.73 16.12 -12.94
C PRO A 219 -14.09 15.10 -14.02
N ASP A 220 -14.39 13.89 -13.59
CA ASP A 220 -14.95 12.84 -14.44
C ASP A 220 -16.47 12.78 -14.18
N ASP A 221 -17.29 12.50 -15.19
CA ASP A 221 -18.76 12.40 -15.05
C ASP A 221 -19.24 11.07 -14.41
N ASP A 222 -18.32 10.27 -13.85
CA ASP A 222 -18.50 8.87 -13.44
C ASP A 222 -18.95 8.69 -11.97
N GLY A 223 -19.86 9.53 -11.49
CA GLY A 223 -20.42 9.39 -10.13
C GLY A 223 -19.41 9.61 -9.00
N THR A 224 -19.64 8.98 -7.85
CA THR A 224 -18.83 9.16 -6.63
C THR A 224 -18.20 7.87 -6.15
N ILE A 225 -17.00 7.95 -5.59
CA ILE A 225 -16.29 6.83 -4.94
C ILE A 225 -16.23 7.06 -3.42
N PRO A 226 -16.54 6.06 -2.58
CA PRO A 226 -16.26 6.13 -1.16
C PRO A 226 -14.76 6.01 -0.92
N TRP A 227 -14.15 7.02 -0.30
CA TRP A 227 -12.74 7.02 0.07
C TRP A 227 -12.53 7.54 1.49
N ILE A 228 -11.37 7.23 2.06
CA ILE A 228 -10.99 7.70 3.39
C ILE A 228 -10.62 9.19 3.31
N ASP A 229 -11.33 10.02 4.06
CA ASP A 229 -11.24 11.49 3.98
C ASP A 229 -10.38 12.08 5.13
N ILE A 230 -9.40 11.31 5.63
CA ILE A 230 -8.46 11.77 6.66
C ILE A 230 -7.01 11.41 6.32
N ASP A 231 -6.11 12.37 6.53
CA ASP A 231 -4.66 12.13 6.46
C ASP A 231 -4.15 11.65 7.85
N PRO A 232 -3.68 10.39 7.98
CA PRO A 232 -3.19 9.87 9.26
C PRO A 232 -1.87 10.52 9.72
N LEU A 233 -1.15 11.25 8.86
CA LEU A 233 0.03 12.04 9.24
C LEU A 233 -0.35 13.33 9.96
N LYS A 234 -1.50 13.92 9.59
CA LYS A 234 -1.99 15.19 10.13
C LYS A 234 -3.52 15.15 10.28
N PRO A 235 -4.04 14.34 11.21
CA PRO A 235 -5.47 14.12 11.33
C PRO A 235 -6.19 15.40 11.79
N ASP A 236 -7.21 15.82 11.03
CA ASP A 236 -8.11 16.88 11.46
C ASP A 236 -9.16 16.31 12.43
N LEU A 237 -8.82 16.29 13.71
CA LEU A 237 -9.71 15.84 14.78
C LEU A 237 -10.87 16.80 15.07
N THR A 238 -10.85 18.01 14.48
CA THR A 238 -12.01 18.92 14.54
C THR A 238 -13.09 18.43 13.57
N LYS A 239 -12.70 18.06 12.34
CA LYS A 239 -13.59 17.46 11.34
C LYS A 239 -13.95 16.01 11.68
N TYR A 240 -12.99 15.22 12.18
CA TYR A 240 -13.15 13.79 12.49
C TYR A 240 -12.80 13.45 13.95
N PRO A 241 -13.57 13.91 14.93
CA PRO A 241 -13.24 13.71 16.34
C PRO A 241 -13.22 12.24 16.78
N LYS A 242 -13.93 11.36 16.05
CA LYS A 242 -13.96 9.92 16.32
C LYS A 242 -12.63 9.21 15.99
N TYR A 243 -11.80 9.77 15.10
CA TYR A 243 -10.53 9.16 14.70
C TYR A 243 -9.53 9.06 15.87
N LYS A 244 -9.68 9.89 16.92
CA LYS A 244 -8.86 9.77 18.15
C LYS A 244 -8.99 8.41 18.85
N ASN A 245 -10.06 7.67 18.56
CA ASN A 245 -10.29 6.34 19.12
C ASN A 245 -9.60 5.24 18.30
N ALA A 246 -9.17 5.53 17.07
CA ALA A 246 -8.35 4.63 16.27
C ALA A 246 -6.94 4.56 16.85
N ARG A 247 -6.30 3.39 16.74
CA ARG A 247 -4.95 3.18 17.25
C ARG A 247 -4.01 2.90 16.08
N GLN A 248 -3.16 3.89 15.80
CA GLN A 248 -2.14 3.79 14.77
C GLN A 248 -1.02 2.83 15.21
N ILE A 249 -0.69 1.86 14.36
CA ILE A 249 0.53 1.07 14.45
C ILE A 249 1.49 1.59 13.37
N ARG A 250 2.75 1.83 13.72
CA ARG A 250 3.75 2.31 12.77
C ARG A 250 4.86 1.28 12.63
N CYS A 251 5.30 1.04 11.41
CA CYS A 251 6.49 0.23 11.16
C CYS A 251 7.26 0.76 9.95
N ARG A 252 8.57 0.49 9.97
CA ARG A 252 9.45 0.66 8.82
C ARG A 252 9.85 -0.71 8.31
N VAL A 253 9.80 -0.88 7.00
CA VAL A 253 10.30 -2.06 6.29
C VAL A 253 11.58 -1.63 5.59
N GLU A 254 12.70 -2.14 6.04
CA GLU A 254 14.03 -1.83 5.51
C GLU A 254 14.37 -2.74 4.33
N LYS A 255 15.42 -2.37 3.58
CA LYS A 255 16.00 -3.23 2.54
C LYS A 255 16.24 -4.67 3.06
N GLY A 256 15.75 -5.65 2.32
CA GLY A 256 15.87 -7.09 2.66
C GLY A 256 14.79 -7.61 3.60
N GLU A 257 13.89 -6.74 4.06
CA GLU A 257 12.75 -7.11 4.89
C GLU A 257 11.48 -7.27 4.07
N MET A 258 10.62 -8.22 4.49
CA MET A 258 9.30 -8.46 3.92
C MET A 258 8.25 -8.14 4.97
N LEU A 259 7.29 -7.27 4.67
CA LEU A 259 6.09 -7.09 5.47
C LEU A 259 4.99 -8.02 4.96
N TYR A 260 4.49 -8.90 5.82
CA TYR A 260 3.16 -9.45 5.63
C TYR A 260 2.15 -8.41 6.13
N LEU A 261 1.41 -7.83 5.18
CA LEU A 261 0.31 -6.91 5.43
C LEU A 261 -1.00 -7.70 5.20
N PRO A 262 -1.73 -8.05 6.27
CA PRO A 262 -2.90 -8.89 6.15
C PRO A 262 -4.04 -8.19 5.41
N SER A 263 -4.91 -9.00 4.81
CA SER A 263 -6.13 -8.49 4.16
C SER A 263 -6.95 -7.57 5.05
N LEU A 264 -7.57 -6.56 4.42
CA LEU A 264 -8.43 -5.54 5.02
C LEU A 264 -7.77 -4.56 5.99
N TRP A 265 -6.47 -4.67 6.27
CA TRP A 265 -5.76 -3.69 7.08
C TRP A 265 -5.69 -2.34 6.35
N PHE A 266 -6.09 -1.29 7.07
CA PHE A 266 -5.91 0.06 6.55
C PHE A 266 -4.44 0.42 6.63
N HIS A 267 -3.91 0.95 5.56
CA HIS A 267 -2.50 1.29 5.49
C HIS A 267 -2.28 2.56 4.68
N HIS A 268 -1.31 3.34 5.13
CA HIS A 268 -0.80 4.54 4.48
C HIS A 268 0.71 4.39 4.36
N VAL A 269 1.28 4.72 3.20
CA VAL A 269 2.66 4.36 2.87
C VAL A 269 3.47 5.59 2.44
N ARG A 270 4.64 5.75 3.05
CA ARG A 270 5.71 6.65 2.60
C ARG A 270 6.95 5.83 2.23
N GLN A 271 7.89 6.45 1.53
CA GLN A 271 9.12 5.78 1.10
C GLN A 271 10.33 6.71 1.19
N SER A 272 11.51 6.11 1.28
CA SER A 272 12.75 6.81 0.98
C SER A 272 12.82 7.18 -0.51
N HIS A 273 13.64 8.18 -0.84
CA HIS A 273 13.80 8.60 -2.23
C HIS A 273 14.41 7.49 -3.09
N GLY A 274 13.79 7.20 -4.24
CA GLY A 274 14.22 6.14 -5.15
C GLY A 274 14.10 4.73 -4.55
N CYS A 275 13.27 4.55 -3.52
CA CYS A 275 12.96 3.23 -2.94
C CYS A 275 12.51 2.27 -4.05
N ILE A 276 12.98 1.02 -4.00
CA ILE A 276 12.55 -0.05 -4.90
C ILE A 276 11.92 -1.16 -4.07
N ALA A 277 10.71 -1.57 -4.41
CA ALA A 277 10.00 -2.66 -3.74
C ALA A 277 9.25 -3.53 -4.74
N VAL A 278 8.97 -4.77 -4.34
CA VAL A 278 8.12 -5.72 -5.05
C VAL A 278 7.07 -6.22 -4.08
N ASN A 279 5.81 -6.29 -4.48
CA ASN A 279 4.78 -6.92 -3.65
C ASN A 279 4.01 -7.99 -4.41
N TYR A 280 3.52 -8.98 -3.66
CA TYR A 280 2.71 -10.09 -4.17
C TYR A 280 1.34 -10.05 -3.49
N TRP A 281 0.29 -10.04 -4.31
CA TRP A 281 -1.09 -10.05 -3.85
C TRP A 281 -1.70 -11.43 -4.05
N TYR A 282 -2.15 -12.03 -2.95
CA TYR A 282 -2.92 -13.27 -2.95
C TYR A 282 -4.34 -12.92 -2.52
N ASP A 283 -5.36 -13.28 -3.31
CA ASP A 283 -6.76 -12.96 -2.97
C ASP A 283 -7.09 -13.49 -1.57
N MET A 284 -7.80 -12.69 -0.79
CA MET A 284 -8.14 -13.09 0.57
C MET A 284 -9.13 -14.26 0.56
N GLN A 285 -9.10 -15.05 1.62
CA GLN A 285 -10.21 -15.99 1.85
C GLN A 285 -11.42 -15.20 2.38
N TYR A 286 -12.51 -15.19 1.60
CA TYR A 286 -13.80 -14.60 2.00
C TYR A 286 -14.51 -15.48 3.03
N ASP A 287 -14.01 -15.44 4.27
CA ASP A 287 -14.45 -16.25 5.39
C ASP A 287 -15.28 -15.45 6.42
N ILE A 288 -15.38 -15.97 7.65
CA ILE A 288 -16.11 -15.32 8.73
C ILE A 288 -15.54 -13.93 9.09
N LYS A 289 -14.24 -13.67 8.90
CA LYS A 289 -13.62 -12.36 9.16
C LYS A 289 -14.16 -11.31 8.20
N TYR A 290 -14.31 -11.66 6.92
CA TYR A 290 -14.90 -10.77 5.91
C TYR A 290 -16.36 -10.45 6.27
N ASN A 291 -17.17 -11.46 6.60
CA ASN A 291 -18.57 -11.25 6.98
C ASN A 291 -18.71 -10.32 8.21
N TYR A 292 -17.85 -10.49 9.22
CA TYR A 292 -17.86 -9.60 10.38
C TYR A 292 -17.36 -8.19 10.07
N PHE A 293 -16.37 -8.04 9.20
CA PHE A 293 -15.92 -6.73 8.75
C PHE A 293 -17.05 -5.97 8.04
N GLU A 294 -17.73 -6.62 7.09
CA GLU A 294 -18.86 -6.03 6.37
C GLU A 294 -20.02 -5.70 7.31
N PHE A 295 -20.34 -6.59 8.26
CA PHE A 295 -21.34 -6.33 9.29
C PHE A 295 -20.99 -5.09 10.14
N VAL A 296 -19.74 -4.95 10.59
CA VAL A 296 -19.30 -3.77 11.35
C VAL A 296 -19.38 -2.51 10.49
N LYS A 297 -18.94 -2.58 9.23
CA LYS A 297 -19.00 -1.47 8.27
C LYS A 297 -20.45 -0.98 8.08
N ASP A 298 -21.39 -1.90 7.87
CA ASP A 298 -22.80 -1.56 7.66
C ASP A 298 -23.43 -0.96 8.91
N LEU A 299 -23.10 -1.46 10.11
CA LEU A 299 -23.54 -0.87 11.37
C LEU A 299 -23.05 0.56 11.56
N VAL A 300 -21.82 0.88 11.14
CA VAL A 300 -21.27 2.24 11.19
C VAL A 300 -22.05 3.17 10.26
N ASN A 301 -22.42 2.69 9.07
CA ASN A 301 -23.19 3.47 8.09
C ASN A 301 -24.65 3.67 8.49
N CYS A 302 -25.26 2.74 9.22
CA CYS A 302 -26.62 2.91 9.76
C CYS A 302 -26.70 3.92 10.91
N ASP A 303 -25.58 4.21 11.58
CA ASP A 303 -25.49 5.13 12.72
C ASP A 303 -24.99 6.54 12.34
N ALA A 304 -24.68 6.78 11.06
CA ALA A 304 -24.22 8.05 10.50
C ALA A 304 -25.39 8.87 9.93
#